data_AF-A0A538E055-F1
#
_entry.id   AF-A0A538E055-F1
#
_cell.length_a   1.000
_cell.length_b   1.000
_cell.length_c   1.000
_cell.angle_alpha   90.00
_cell.angle_beta   90.00
_cell.angle_gamma   90.00
#
_symmetry.space_group_name_H-M   'P 1'
#
loop_
_entity.id
_entity.type
_entity.pdbx_description
1 polymer ?
#
loop_
_entity_poly.entity_id
_entity_poly.type
_entity_poly.pdbx_seq_one_letter_code
_entity_poly.pdbx_strand_id
1 'polypeptide(L)'
;MRMRKLPGLLAVAVLATDLSGCARPAQAAPDAYVAPAQVVDIPGSQARKVTLTALAVQRLDIRTTPVAGAGKLTAVPVPALVYDPEGRGWVYTNPVYLTYLRVPVTVDHVAGDLAVLRSGPATGTPVVAVGAQELLGTEYGVGEE
;
A
#
# COMPACT_ATOMS: atom_id res chain seq x y z
N MET A 1 3.09 -74.92 -60.94
CA MET A 1 4.45 -75.47 -60.70
C MET A 1 5.44 -74.32 -60.60
N ARG A 2 6.21 -74.32 -59.50
CA ARG A 2 7.48 -73.63 -59.24
C ARG A 2 7.53 -72.12 -58.95
N MET A 3 7.93 -71.89 -57.70
CA MET A 3 8.35 -70.68 -57.00
C MET A 3 9.76 -70.22 -57.40
N ARG A 4 10.09 -68.94 -57.14
CA ARG A 4 11.25 -68.43 -56.32
C ARG A 4 11.38 -66.89 -56.49
N LYS A 5 11.19 -66.07 -55.42
CA LYS A 5 12.20 -65.46 -54.49
C LYS A 5 13.03 -64.35 -55.20
N LEU A 6 13.32 -63.14 -54.73
CA LEU A 6 13.32 -62.44 -53.42
C LEU A 6 13.59 -60.90 -53.69
N PRO A 7 14.03 -60.08 -52.72
CA PRO A 7 13.34 -58.95 -52.06
C PRO A 7 13.66 -57.54 -52.63
N GLY A 8 12.88 -56.53 -52.22
CA GLY A 8 13.18 -55.11 -52.47
C GLY A 8 12.78 -54.24 -51.29
N LEU A 9 13.72 -54.04 -50.37
CA LEU A 9 13.68 -53.05 -49.30
C LEU A 9 13.94 -51.67 -49.95
N LEU A 10 13.06 -50.67 -49.80
CA LEU A 10 13.48 -49.26 -49.90
C LEU A 10 12.45 -48.28 -49.31
N ALA A 11 12.92 -47.61 -48.25
CA ALA A 11 12.77 -46.18 -47.93
C ALA A 11 11.37 -45.53 -47.83
N VAL A 12 10.96 -45.41 -46.56
CA VAL A 12 10.29 -44.30 -45.88
C VAL A 12 10.28 -42.94 -46.61
N ALA A 13 9.10 -42.31 -46.66
CA ALA A 13 8.95 -40.85 -46.69
C ALA A 13 7.85 -40.44 -45.70
N VAL A 14 8.24 -40.15 -44.47
CA VAL A 14 7.37 -39.51 -43.47
C VAL A 14 7.21 -38.05 -43.89
N LEU A 15 5.98 -37.67 -44.26
CA LEU A 15 5.59 -36.28 -44.49
C LEU A 15 5.82 -35.48 -43.21
N ALA A 16 6.80 -34.58 -43.24
CA ALA A 16 7.10 -33.64 -42.17
C ALA A 16 5.90 -32.70 -41.98
N THR A 17 5.30 -32.75 -40.81
CA THR A 17 4.31 -31.76 -40.35
C THR A 17 5.05 -30.51 -39.92
N ASP A 18 5.06 -29.47 -40.76
CA ASP A 18 5.50 -28.12 -40.37
C ASP A 18 4.44 -27.45 -39.49
N LEU A 19 4.39 -27.86 -38.21
CA LEU A 19 3.80 -27.06 -37.16
C LEU A 19 4.76 -25.90 -36.88
N SER A 20 4.57 -24.79 -37.60
CA SER A 20 5.15 -23.49 -37.21
C SER A 20 4.52 -23.03 -35.90
N GLY A 21 5.03 -23.59 -34.80
CA GLY A 21 4.70 -23.23 -33.44
C GLY A 21 5.31 -21.87 -33.07
N CYS A 22 4.41 -20.92 -32.82
CA CYS A 22 4.57 -19.75 -31.96
C CYS A 22 5.98 -19.14 -31.84
N ALA A 23 6.28 -18.13 -32.66
CA ALA A 23 7.23 -17.12 -32.26
C ALA A 23 6.73 -16.46 -30.97
N ARG A 24 7.37 -16.78 -29.84
CA ARG A 24 7.11 -16.16 -28.55
C ARG A 24 7.66 -14.73 -28.66
N PRO A 25 6.84 -13.67 -28.61
CA PRO A 25 7.37 -12.32 -28.59
C PRO A 25 8.31 -12.22 -27.39
N ALA A 26 9.45 -11.56 -27.57
CA ALA A 26 10.37 -11.30 -26.47
C ALA A 26 9.60 -10.61 -25.36
N GLN A 27 9.49 -11.29 -24.22
CA GLN A 27 8.88 -10.72 -23.02
C GLN A 27 9.68 -9.47 -22.67
N ALA A 28 9.08 -8.29 -22.79
CA ALA A 28 9.66 -7.08 -22.23
C ALA A 28 10.01 -7.37 -20.77
N ALA A 29 11.22 -7.02 -20.34
CA ALA A 29 11.60 -7.16 -18.95
C ALA A 29 10.51 -6.49 -18.10
N PRO A 30 9.98 -7.16 -17.05
CA PRO A 30 8.99 -6.52 -16.21
C PRO A 30 9.60 -5.23 -15.68
N ASP A 31 8.87 -4.12 -15.82
CA ASP A 31 9.24 -2.85 -15.19
C ASP A 31 9.56 -3.13 -13.71
N ALA A 32 10.66 -2.55 -13.21
CA ALA A 32 11.05 -2.76 -11.83
C ALA A 32 9.88 -2.37 -10.91
N TYR A 33 9.42 -3.32 -10.10
CA TYR A 33 8.32 -3.08 -9.16
C TYR A 33 8.74 -2.01 -8.15
N VAL A 34 7.98 -0.92 -8.08
CA VAL A 34 8.13 0.13 -7.07
C VAL A 34 7.07 -0.10 -6.00
N ALA A 35 7.49 -0.43 -4.79
CA ALA A 35 6.56 -0.58 -3.68
C ALA A 35 5.81 0.75 -3.42
N PRO A 36 4.48 0.72 -3.22
CA PRO A 36 3.69 1.93 -3.05
C PRO A 36 3.96 2.66 -1.73
N ALA A 37 4.51 1.93 -0.74
CA ALA A 37 4.84 2.42 0.58
C ALA A 37 6.17 1.83 1.07
N GLN A 38 6.90 2.62 1.86
CA GLN A 38 8.02 2.17 2.67
C GLN A 38 7.69 2.45 4.14
N VAL A 39 7.81 1.43 4.98
CA VAL A 39 7.59 1.55 6.42
C VAL A 39 8.93 1.34 7.12
N VAL A 40 9.30 2.27 8.00
CA VAL A 40 10.58 2.25 8.72
C VAL A 40 10.33 2.42 10.22
N ASP A 41 10.87 1.50 11.02
CA ASP A 41 10.80 1.59 12.47
C ASP A 41 11.59 2.78 13.02
N ILE A 42 11.09 3.34 14.12
CA ILE A 42 11.76 4.41 14.84
C ILE A 42 12.22 3.85 16.18
N PRO A 43 13.54 3.80 16.47
CA PRO A 43 14.04 3.25 17.72
C PRO A 43 13.39 3.89 18.95
N GLY A 44 12.87 3.06 19.86
CA GLY A 44 12.21 3.51 21.09
C GLY A 44 10.80 4.08 20.92
N SER A 45 10.21 4.00 19.72
CA SER A 45 8.87 4.50 19.43
C SER A 45 7.93 3.36 19.06
N GLN A 46 6.65 3.52 19.37
CA GLN A 46 5.59 2.67 18.83
C GLN A 46 5.18 3.11 17.42
N ALA A 47 5.36 4.39 17.10
CA ALA A 47 5.10 4.92 15.77
C ALA A 47 6.18 4.51 14.77
N ARG A 48 5.76 4.16 13.56
CA ARG A 48 6.65 3.94 12.41
C ARG A 48 6.54 5.09 11.42
N LYS A 49 7.59 5.31 10.64
CA LYS A 49 7.61 6.27 9.55
C LYS A 49 7.08 5.60 8.30
N VAL A 50 5.99 6.13 7.74
CA VAL A 50 5.40 5.66 6.49
C VAL A 50 5.72 6.67 5.39
N THR A 51 6.42 6.25 4.34
CA THR A 51 6.65 7.06 3.14
C THR A 51 5.88 6.47 1.98
N LEU A 52 4.97 7.23 1.38
CA LEU A 52 4.18 6.81 0.23
C LEU A 52 4.78 7.33 -1.08
N THR A 53 4.48 6.64 -2.18
CA THR A 53 4.66 7.23 -3.52
C THR A 53 3.58 8.27 -3.80
N ALA A 54 3.83 9.21 -4.72
CA ALA A 54 2.83 10.20 -5.13
C ALA A 54 1.56 9.53 -5.72
N LEU A 55 1.73 8.44 -6.47
CA LEU A 55 0.62 7.67 -7.01
C LEU A 55 -0.19 6.97 -5.90
N ALA A 56 0.46 6.47 -4.85
CA ALA A 56 -0.23 5.91 -3.69
C ALA A 56 -1.06 6.98 -2.96
N VAL A 57 -0.48 8.16 -2.71
CA VAL A 57 -1.21 9.31 -2.15
C VAL A 57 -2.42 9.68 -2.99
N GLN A 58 -2.28 9.72 -4.31
CA GLN A 58 -3.38 10.01 -5.23
C GLN A 58 -4.47 8.93 -5.17
N ARG A 59 -4.10 7.65 -5.21
CA ARG A 59 -5.05 6.52 -5.22
C ARG A 59 -5.81 6.37 -3.92
N LEU A 60 -5.16 6.68 -2.81
CA LEU A 60 -5.75 6.64 -1.46
C LEU A 60 -6.42 7.97 -1.09
N ASP A 61 -6.36 8.99 -1.96
CA ASP A 61 -6.86 10.33 -1.71
C ASP A 61 -6.42 10.91 -0.35
N ILE A 62 -5.14 10.73 -0.01
CA ILE A 62 -4.61 11.20 1.28
C ILE A 62 -4.65 12.73 1.30
N ARG A 63 -5.45 13.30 2.21
CA ARG A 63 -5.58 14.75 2.38
C ARG A 63 -5.26 15.14 3.79
N THR A 64 -4.57 16.27 3.93
CA THR A 64 -4.25 16.86 5.23
C THR A 64 -5.09 18.09 5.49
N THR A 65 -5.29 18.38 6.78
CA THR A 65 -5.85 19.63 7.28
C THR A 65 -4.97 20.11 8.43
N PRO A 66 -4.82 21.43 8.66
CA PRO A 66 -4.22 21.90 9.90
C PRO A 66 -5.10 21.52 11.10
N VAL A 67 -4.47 21.13 12.21
CA VAL A 67 -5.14 21.03 13.51
C VAL A 67 -5.74 22.38 13.89
N ALA A 68 -7.02 22.38 14.29
CA ALA A 68 -7.72 23.58 14.72
C ALA A 68 -7.56 23.82 16.22
N GLY A 69 -7.68 25.09 16.64
CA GLY A 69 -7.77 25.45 18.05
C GLY A 69 -9.22 25.32 18.56
N ALA A 70 -9.39 24.87 19.81
CA ALA A 70 -10.67 24.76 20.50
C ALA A 70 -10.54 25.30 21.94
N GLY A 71 -10.48 26.62 22.07
CA GLY A 71 -10.17 27.27 23.36
C GLY A 71 -8.75 26.95 23.80
N LYS A 72 -8.59 26.25 24.94
CA LYS A 72 -7.29 25.74 25.43
C LYS A 72 -6.94 24.35 24.88
N LEU A 73 -7.85 23.73 24.14
CA LEU A 73 -7.71 22.40 23.55
C LEU A 73 -7.43 22.51 22.05
N THR A 74 -7.18 21.37 21.41
CA THR A 74 -7.11 21.27 19.94
C THR A 74 -8.26 20.44 19.40
N ALA A 75 -8.53 20.55 18.10
CA ALA A 75 -9.55 19.77 17.43
C ALA A 75 -9.07 19.28 16.06
N VAL A 76 -9.49 18.06 15.72
CA VAL A 76 -9.26 17.43 14.41
C VAL A 76 -10.57 16.88 13.87
N PRO A 77 -10.73 16.72 12.54
CA PRO A 77 -11.85 15.97 12.00
C PRO A 77 -11.89 14.55 12.57
N VAL A 78 -13.08 14.03 12.87
CA VAL A 78 -13.24 12.64 13.35
C VAL A 78 -12.55 11.62 12.44
N PRO A 79 -12.57 11.73 11.08
CA PRO A 79 -11.84 10.80 10.22
C PRO A 79 -10.31 10.85 10.34
N ALA A 80 -9.73 11.86 10.98
CA ALA A 80 -8.30 11.92 11.27
C ALA A 80 -7.88 11.04 12.44
N LEU A 81 -8.85 10.66 13.29
CA LEU A 81 -8.62 9.86 14.48
C LEU A 81 -8.61 8.38 14.12
N VAL A 82 -7.54 7.69 14.48
CA VAL A 82 -7.41 6.24 14.36
C VAL A 82 -7.05 5.63 15.70
N TYR A 83 -7.39 4.36 15.87
CA TYR A 83 -7.05 3.59 17.07
C TYR A 83 -6.15 2.43 16.67
N ASP A 84 -5.06 2.24 17.43
CA ASP A 84 -4.20 1.07 17.23
C ASP A 84 -4.82 -0.21 17.83
N PRO A 85 -4.21 -1.39 17.62
CA PRO A 85 -4.75 -2.65 18.15
C PRO A 85 -4.93 -2.68 19.67
N GLU A 86 -4.20 -1.86 20.41
CA GLU A 86 -4.33 -1.71 21.86
C GLU A 86 -5.42 -0.70 22.27
N GLY A 87 -6.13 -0.11 21.30
CA GLY A 87 -7.20 0.86 21.53
C GLY A 87 -6.70 2.27 21.87
N ARG A 88 -5.42 2.59 21.64
CA ARG A 88 -4.88 3.93 21.89
C ARG A 88 -5.19 4.84 20.72
N GLY A 89 -5.53 6.10 21.00
CA GLY A 89 -5.88 7.09 19.98
C GLY A 89 -4.66 7.74 19.34
N TRP A 90 -4.70 7.90 18.02
CA TRP A 90 -3.63 8.51 17.22
C TRP A 90 -4.21 9.40 16.11
N VAL A 91 -3.38 10.32 15.63
CA VAL A 91 -3.55 11.00 14.34
C VAL A 91 -2.27 10.88 13.52
N TYR A 92 -2.35 10.83 12.20
CA TYR A 92 -1.17 10.89 11.35
C TYR A 92 -0.81 12.34 11.05
N THR A 93 0.41 12.75 11.35
CA THR A 93 0.99 14.03 10.93
C THR A 93 1.73 13.87 9.60
N ASN A 94 1.90 14.97 8.85
CA ASN A 94 2.68 14.99 7.61
C ASN A 94 3.84 16.00 7.71
N PRO A 95 4.94 15.69 8.44
CA PRO A 95 6.03 16.63 8.69
C PRO A 95 6.92 16.88 7.46
N VAL A 96 6.94 15.95 6.51
CA VAL A 96 7.70 16.04 5.26
C VAL A 96 6.82 15.49 4.12
N TYR A 97 7.00 16.00 2.90
CA TYR A 97 6.28 15.54 1.72
C TYR A 97 6.23 14.00 1.63
N LEU A 98 5.02 13.46 1.43
CA LEU A 98 4.71 12.02 1.35
C LEU A 98 5.10 11.15 2.57
N THR A 99 5.53 11.77 3.67
CA THR A 99 5.98 11.07 4.88
C THR A 99 5.01 11.30 6.01
N TYR A 100 4.54 10.22 6.63
CA TYR A 100 3.49 10.25 7.64
C TYR A 100 3.98 9.58 8.93
N LEU A 101 3.65 10.19 10.06
CA LEU A 101 3.97 9.68 11.40
C LEU A 101 2.76 9.80 12.31
N ARG A 102 2.39 8.72 12.98
CA ARG A 102 1.36 8.76 14.01
C ARG A 102 1.86 9.48 15.27
N VAL A 103 1.02 10.36 15.80
CA VAL A 103 1.23 11.10 17.06
C VAL A 103 0.09 10.73 18.01
N PRO A 104 0.37 10.38 19.27
CA PRO A 104 -0.66 9.96 20.20
C PRO A 104 -1.57 11.13 20.56
N VAL A 105 -2.86 10.84 20.71
CA VAL A 105 -3.86 11.82 21.13
C VAL A 105 -4.70 11.30 22.29
N THR A 106 -5.14 12.22 23.13
CA THR A 106 -6.16 11.94 24.15
C THR A 106 -7.42 12.69 23.78
N VAL A 107 -8.48 11.97 23.42
CA VAL A 107 -9.78 12.58 23.13
C VAL A 107 -10.41 13.10 24.43
N ASP A 108 -10.94 14.32 24.38
CA ASP A 108 -11.78 14.88 25.42
C ASP A 108 -13.25 14.50 25.20
N HIS A 109 -13.77 14.89 24.03
CA HIS A 109 -15.12 14.60 23.57
C HIS A 109 -15.20 14.75 22.04
N VAL A 110 -16.32 14.33 21.45
CA VAL A 110 -16.66 14.55 20.04
C VAL A 110 -17.79 15.57 19.97
N ALA A 111 -17.66 16.56 19.08
CA ALA A 111 -18.63 17.61 18.84
C ALA A 111 -18.92 17.71 17.34
N GLY A 112 -20.02 17.11 16.88
CA GLY A 112 -20.33 16.97 15.46
C GLY A 112 -19.24 16.18 14.74
N ASP A 113 -18.64 16.80 13.71
CA ASP A 113 -17.60 16.17 12.89
C ASP A 113 -16.18 16.36 13.42
N LEU A 114 -16.03 16.94 14.62
CA LEU A 114 -14.74 17.21 15.25
C LEU A 114 -14.53 16.35 16.50
N ALA A 115 -13.34 15.77 16.61
CA ALA A 115 -12.80 15.25 17.86
C ALA A 115 -12.00 16.35 18.56
N VAL A 116 -12.43 16.74 19.77
CA VAL A 116 -11.72 17.69 20.63
C VAL A 116 -10.73 16.93 21.50
N LEU A 117 -9.48 17.39 21.58
CA LEU A 117 -8.35 16.67 22.15
C LEU A 117 -7.82 17.36 23.41
N ARG A 118 -7.64 16.60 24.50
CA ARG A 118 -6.88 17.03 25.70
C ARG A 118 -5.38 17.12 25.44
N SER A 119 -4.86 16.23 24.59
CA SER A 119 -3.46 16.20 24.18
C SER A 119 -3.35 15.72 22.74
N GLY A 120 -2.36 16.23 22.01
CA GLY A 120 -2.12 15.88 20.62
C GLY A 120 -1.18 16.89 19.95
N PRO A 121 -1.08 16.87 18.61
CA PRO A 121 -0.29 17.87 17.89
C PRO A 121 -0.80 19.29 18.13
N ALA A 122 0.10 20.27 18.04
CA ALA A 122 -0.23 21.68 18.21
C ALA A 122 -1.12 22.20 17.07
N THR A 123 -1.88 23.26 17.34
CA THR A 123 -2.65 24.01 16.32
C THR A 123 -1.76 24.35 15.13
N GLY A 124 -2.29 24.17 13.92
CA GLY A 124 -1.57 24.39 12.66
C GLY A 124 -0.74 23.19 12.18
N THR A 125 -0.53 22.15 12.99
CA THR A 125 0.15 20.93 12.53
C THR A 125 -0.67 20.27 11.43
N PRO A 126 -0.10 19.91 10.27
CA PRO A 126 -0.82 19.17 9.24
C PRO A 126 -1.08 17.73 9.71
N VAL A 127 -2.35 17.37 9.81
CA VAL A 127 -2.81 16.00 10.12
C VAL A 127 -3.61 15.44 8.96
N VAL A 128 -3.52 14.13 8.74
CA VAL A 128 -4.27 13.42 7.71
C VAL A 128 -5.74 13.36 8.10
N ALA A 129 -6.60 14.02 7.32
CA ALA A 129 -8.05 14.08 7.51
C ALA A 129 -8.83 13.12 6.60
N VAL A 130 -8.19 12.64 5.54
CA VAL A 130 -8.71 11.58 4.66
C VAL A 130 -7.59 10.58 4.44
N GLY A 131 -7.87 9.29 4.59
CA GLY A 131 -6.88 8.25 4.37
C GLY A 131 -6.09 7.81 5.63
N ALA A 132 -6.54 8.18 6.83
CA ALA A 132 -5.79 7.87 8.07
C ALA A 132 -5.82 6.37 8.39
N GLN A 133 -6.93 5.70 8.12
CA GLN A 133 -7.11 4.25 8.33
C GLN A 133 -6.28 3.44 7.33
N GLU A 134 -6.11 3.95 6.11
CA GLU A 134 -5.31 3.37 5.05
C GLU A 134 -3.82 3.44 5.40
N LEU A 135 -3.39 4.54 6.03
CA LEU A 135 -2.05 4.64 6.62
C LEU A 135 -1.86 3.65 7.77
N LEU A 136 -2.88 3.47 8.62
CA LEU A 136 -2.83 2.47 9.69
C LEU A 136 -2.68 1.05 9.12
N GLY A 137 -3.49 0.69 8.12
CA GLY A 137 -3.37 -0.59 7.44
C GLY A 137 -2.02 -0.76 6.71
N THR A 138 -1.45 0.32 6.18
CA THR A 138 -0.10 0.30 5.60
C THR A 138 0.97 0.05 6.66
N GLU A 139 0.82 0.66 7.84
CA GLU A 139 1.75 0.50 8.95
C GLU A 139 1.68 -0.93 9.52
N TYR A 140 0.49 -1.44 9.82
CA TYR A 140 0.29 -2.74 10.47
C TYR A 140 0.24 -3.94 9.51
N GLY A 141 0.03 -3.72 8.21
CA GLY A 141 -0.31 -4.78 7.26
C GLY A 141 -1.81 -5.10 7.28
N VAL A 142 -2.26 -5.89 6.31
CA VAL A 142 -3.64 -6.40 6.22
C VAL A 142 -3.61 -7.92 6.10
N GLY A 143 -4.28 -8.63 7.00
CA GLY A 143 -4.48 -10.08 6.91
C GLY A 143 -3.31 -10.97 7.35
N GLU A 144 -2.36 -10.45 8.14
CA GLU A 144 -1.38 -11.30 8.83
C GLU A 144 -1.95 -11.71 10.19
N GLU A 145 -2.73 -12.80 10.19
CA GLU A 145 -3.08 -13.62 11.36
C GLU A 145 -2.45 -15.01 11.22
#